data_AF-A0A5M5BQ47-F1
#
_entry.id   AF-A0A5M5BQ47-F1
#
_cell.length_a   1.000
_cell.length_b   1.000
_cell.length_c   1.000
_cell.angle_alpha   90.00
_cell.angle_beta   90.00
_cell.angle_gamma   90.00
#
_symmetry.space_group_name_H-M   'P 1'
#
loop_
_entity.id
_entity.type
_entity.pdbx_description
1 polymer ?
#
loop_
_entity_poly.entity_id
_entity_poly.type
_entity_poly.pdbx_seq_one_letter_code
_entity_poly.pdbx_strand_id
1 'polypeptide(L)'
;MENITLFVSIVIIVFGVLQIVLFFKLWEMTNDVKKISLKQSPSKADELIDEAQLLCLDGEKEKAFRCYKQSFLMSIVELYNNISQKYNVALKEDRANMWKLHYPNIVRFYKSKISFTDFTLNYKDYDTFDKVDNIFSKG
;
A
#
# COMPACT_ATOMS: atom_id res chain seq x y z
N MET A 1 56.04 5.81 -28.74
CA MET A 1 55.31 4.58 -28.37
C MET A 1 55.10 4.54 -26.86
N GLU A 2 56.15 4.73 -26.06
CA GLU A 2 56.11 4.70 -24.58
C GLU A 2 55.14 5.71 -23.94
N ASN A 3 55.11 6.96 -24.41
CA ASN A 3 54.17 7.99 -23.88
C ASN A 3 52.69 7.66 -24.14
N ILE A 4 52.40 7.00 -25.27
CA ILE A 4 51.03 6.57 -25.61
C ILE A 4 50.64 5.41 -24.70
N THR A 5 51.55 4.46 -24.46
CA THR A 5 51.33 3.34 -23.54
C THR A 5 51.09 3.82 -22.10
N LEU A 6 51.86 4.80 -21.61
CA LEU A 6 51.68 5.39 -20.29
C LEU A 6 50.32 6.09 -20.16
N PHE A 7 49.92 6.86 -21.18
CA PHE A 7 48.62 7.52 -21.20
C PHE A 7 47.46 6.52 -21.16
N VAL A 8 47.51 5.48 -21.98
CA VAL A 8 46.49 4.42 -22.01
C VAL A 8 46.41 3.68 -20.67
N SER A 9 47.56 3.39 -20.04
CA SER A 9 47.61 2.75 -18.72
C SER A 9 46.90 3.59 -17.65
N ILE A 10 47.13 4.90 -17.62
CA ILE A 10 46.48 5.82 -16.68
C ILE A 10 44.97 5.84 -16.90
N VAL A 11 44.51 5.91 -18.16
CA VAL A 11 43.09 5.90 -18.50
C VAL A 11 42.41 4.62 -18.00
N ILE A 12 43.04 3.46 -18.17
CA ILE A 12 42.49 2.17 -17.70
C ILE A 12 42.38 2.15 -16.16
N ILE A 13 43.39 2.66 -15.45
CA ILE A 13 43.36 2.74 -13.98
C ILE A 13 42.24 3.66 -13.51
N VAL A 14 42.11 4.85 -14.10
CA VAL A 14 41.03 5.80 -13.77
C VAL A 14 39.67 5.17 -14.05
N PHE A 15 39.53 4.46 -15.18
CA PHE A 15 38.29 3.76 -15.51
C PHE A 15 37.97 2.67 -14.48
N GLY A 16 38.96 1.87 -14.06
CA GLY A 16 38.80 0.85 -13.04
C GLY A 16 38.37 1.40 -11.67
N VAL A 17 39.01 2.48 -11.21
CA VAL A 17 38.65 3.16 -9.95
C VAL A 17 37.24 3.75 -10.04
N LEU A 18 36.90 4.37 -11.18
CA LEU A 18 35.57 4.93 -11.40
C LEU A 18 34.47 3.85 -11.38
N GLN A 19 34.73 2.67 -11.94
CA GLN A 19 33.79 1.55 -11.86
C GLN A 19 33.56 1.10 -10.42
N ILE A 20 34.61 0.98 -9.59
CA ILE A 20 34.48 0.60 -8.18
C ILE A 20 33.59 1.60 -7.42
N VAL A 21 33.78 2.90 -7.62
CA VAL A 21 32.95 3.94 -7.00
C VAL A 21 31.49 3.85 -7.46
N LEU A 22 31.25 3.58 -8.75
CA LEU A 22 29.90 3.37 -9.29
C LEU A 22 29.21 2.15 -8.68
N PHE A 23 29.92 1.05 -8.43
CA PHE A 23 29.37 -0.13 -7.75
C PHE A 23 28.94 0.17 -6.32
N PHE A 24 29.74 0.90 -5.53
CA PHE A 24 29.36 1.31 -4.18
C PHE A 24 28.11 2.20 -4.20
N LYS A 25 28.02 3.13 -5.15
CA LYS A 25 26.87 4.02 -5.30
C LYS A 25 25.59 3.25 -5.68
N LEU A 26 25.70 2.26 -6.58
CA LEU A 26 24.58 1.40 -6.96
C LEU A 26 24.14 0.49 -5.79
N TRP A 27 25.08 0.01 -4.99
CA TRP A 27 24.79 -0.80 -3.79
C TRP A 27 24.02 0.01 -2.75
N GLU A 28 24.41 1.27 -2.50
CA GLU A 28 23.71 2.17 -1.59
C GLU A 28 22.26 2.41 -2.03
N MET A 29 22.05 2.70 -3.32
CA MET A 29 20.71 2.83 -3.90
C MET A 29 19.88 1.54 -3.76
N THR A 30 20.50 0.37 -3.97
CA THR A 30 19.83 -0.93 -3.83
C THR A 30 19.44 -1.23 -2.38
N ASN A 31 20.27 -0.83 -1.41
CA ASN A 31 19.98 -0.96 0.01
C ASN A 31 18.80 -0.09 0.43
N ASP A 32 18.67 1.11 -0.13
CA ASP A 32 17.52 1.98 0.12
C ASP A 32 16.24 1.40 -0.48
N VAL A 33 16.27 0.80 -1.68
CA VAL A 33 15.13 0.06 -2.23
C VAL A 33 14.70 -1.09 -1.30
N LYS A 34 15.67 -1.85 -0.76
CA LYS A 34 15.40 -2.93 0.21
C LYS A 34 14.76 -2.42 1.49
N LYS A 35 15.15 -1.23 1.98
CA LYS A 35 14.52 -0.58 3.15
C LYS A 35 13.09 -0.11 2.84
N ILE A 36 12.83 0.36 1.62
CA ILE A 36 11.48 0.77 1.19
C ILE A 36 10.55 -0.44 1.11
N SER A 37 11.01 -1.56 0.55
CA SER A 37 10.20 -2.79 0.47
C SER A 37 9.89 -3.39 1.84
N LEU A 38 10.81 -3.29 2.81
CA LEU A 38 10.58 -3.72 4.19
C LEU A 38 9.65 -2.80 4.99
N LYS A 39 9.53 -1.51 4.60
CA LYS A 39 8.59 -0.57 5.21
C LYS A 39 7.16 -0.73 4.70
N GLN A 40 6.96 -1.41 3.57
CA GLN A 40 5.65 -1.93 3.19
C GLN A 40 5.38 -3.20 4.01
N SER A 41 5.34 -3.06 5.33
CA SER A 41 4.74 -4.10 6.17
C SER A 41 3.31 -4.27 5.66
N PRO A 42 2.83 -5.51 5.44
CA PRO A 42 1.44 -5.73 5.03
C PRO A 42 0.54 -4.96 5.98
N SER A 43 -0.46 -4.26 5.44
CA SER A 43 -1.44 -3.63 6.32
C SER A 43 -2.05 -4.74 7.16
N LYS A 44 -2.44 -4.42 8.39
CA LYS A 44 -3.22 -5.34 9.22
C LYS A 44 -4.52 -5.78 8.50
N ALA A 45 -4.99 -5.03 7.50
CA ALA A 45 -6.06 -5.45 6.60
C ALA A 45 -5.63 -6.62 5.69
N ASP A 46 -4.42 -6.57 5.13
CA ASP A 46 -3.87 -7.64 4.28
C ASP A 46 -3.74 -8.95 5.05
N GLU A 47 -3.27 -8.90 6.31
CA GLU A 47 -3.18 -10.08 7.19
C GLU A 47 -4.55 -10.74 7.42
N LEU A 48 -5.60 -9.93 7.63
CA LEU A 48 -6.97 -10.43 7.82
C LEU A 48 -7.56 -11.00 6.53
N ILE A 49 -7.15 -10.50 5.36
CA ILE A 49 -7.54 -11.06 4.07
C ILE A 49 -6.95 -12.45 3.91
N ASP A 50 -5.67 -12.62 4.23
CA ASP A 50 -4.99 -13.90 4.16
C ASP A 50 -5.64 -14.92 5.11
N GLU A 51 -5.94 -14.51 6.35
CA GLU A 51 -6.67 -15.35 7.32
C GLU A 51 -8.07 -15.73 6.81
N ALA A 52 -8.81 -14.78 6.24
CA ALA A 52 -10.11 -15.05 5.67
C ALA A 52 -10.04 -16.06 4.51
N GLN A 53 -9.01 -15.98 3.67
CA GLN A 53 -8.79 -16.91 2.58
C GLN A 53 -8.47 -18.33 3.08
N LEU A 54 -7.67 -18.46 4.14
CA LEU A 54 -7.40 -19.75 4.78
C LEU A 54 -8.68 -20.36 5.34
N LEU A 55 -9.50 -19.57 6.04
CA LEU A 55 -10.79 -20.02 6.59
C LEU A 55 -11.79 -20.41 5.50
N CYS A 56 -11.75 -19.73 4.34
CA CYS A 56 -12.54 -20.15 3.18
C CYS A 56 -12.14 -21.53 2.67
N LEU A 57 -10.83 -21.85 2.66
CA LEU A 57 -10.32 -23.15 2.25
C LEU A 57 -10.67 -24.25 3.26
N ASP A 58 -10.71 -23.91 4.54
CA ASP A 58 -11.13 -24.81 5.63
C ASP A 58 -12.66 -25.04 5.68
N GLY A 59 -13.43 -24.29 4.90
CA GLY A 59 -14.90 -24.36 4.87
C GLY A 59 -15.59 -23.55 5.98
N GLU A 60 -14.83 -22.86 6.83
CA GLU A 60 -15.30 -22.01 7.93
C GLU A 60 -15.81 -20.64 7.43
N LYS A 61 -16.88 -20.66 6.63
CA LYS A 61 -17.44 -19.47 5.95
C LYS A 61 -17.79 -18.30 6.87
N GLU A 62 -18.29 -18.56 8.07
CA GLU A 62 -18.69 -17.52 9.02
C GLU A 62 -17.48 -16.78 9.59
N LYS A 63 -16.45 -17.52 10.01
CA LYS A 63 -15.20 -16.92 10.50
C LYS A 63 -14.50 -16.17 9.37
N ALA A 64 -14.46 -16.73 8.16
CA ALA A 64 -13.93 -16.04 6.99
C ALA A 64 -14.64 -14.70 6.73
N PHE A 65 -15.98 -14.70 6.80
CA PHE A 65 -16.76 -13.47 6.66
C PHE A 65 -16.44 -12.42 7.73
N ARG A 66 -16.26 -12.84 8.99
CA ARG A 66 -15.85 -11.93 10.07
C ARG A 66 -14.51 -11.27 9.77
N CYS A 67 -13.52 -12.02 9.30
CA CYS A 67 -12.21 -11.48 8.92
C CYS A 67 -12.31 -10.51 7.75
N TYR A 68 -13.05 -10.85 6.68
CA TYR A 68 -13.30 -9.92 5.57
C TYR A 68 -14.02 -8.65 5.99
N LYS A 69 -15.04 -8.74 6.87
CA LYS A 69 -15.75 -7.59 7.40
C LYS A 69 -14.81 -6.68 8.18
N GLN A 70 -13.98 -7.24 9.05
CA GLN A 70 -13.01 -6.47 9.84
C GLN A 70 -11.98 -5.79 8.94
N SER A 71 -11.44 -6.52 7.96
CA SER A 71 -10.50 -5.97 6.99
C SER A 71 -11.10 -4.82 6.19
N PHE A 72 -12.35 -4.97 5.71
CA PHE A 72 -13.07 -3.91 5.01
C PHE A 72 -13.18 -2.62 5.83
N LEU A 73 -13.56 -2.75 7.11
CA LEU A 73 -13.65 -1.59 8.02
C LEU A 73 -12.29 -0.95 8.24
N MET A 74 -11.22 -1.74 8.33
CA MET A 74 -9.85 -1.21 8.40
C MET A 74 -9.44 -0.47 7.13
N SER A 75 -9.77 -0.95 5.94
CA SER A 75 -9.53 -0.22 4.69
C SER A 75 -10.29 1.12 4.63
N ILE A 76 -11.50 1.20 5.22
CA ILE A 76 -12.25 2.45 5.36
C ILE A 76 -11.53 3.42 6.29
N VAL A 77 -11.09 2.94 7.46
CA VAL A 77 -10.35 3.75 8.44
C VAL A 77 -9.04 4.27 7.85
N GLU A 78 -8.30 3.44 7.12
CA GLU A 78 -7.08 3.86 6.44
C GLU A 78 -7.35 4.91 5.37
N LEU A 79 -8.39 4.74 4.55
CA LEU A 79 -8.78 5.74 3.56
C LEU A 79 -9.14 7.07 4.23
N TYR A 80 -9.93 7.03 5.31
CA TYR A 80 -10.29 8.21 6.09
C TYR A 80 -9.05 8.90 6.64
N ASN A 81 -8.19 8.17 7.34
CA ASN A 81 -6.95 8.73 7.91
C ASN A 81 -6.03 9.30 6.84
N ASN A 82 -5.91 8.65 5.68
CA ASN A 82 -5.11 9.16 4.57
C ASN A 82 -5.68 10.48 4.02
N ILE A 83 -7.00 10.60 3.88
CA ILE A 83 -7.63 11.86 3.45
C ILE A 83 -7.50 12.95 4.52
N SER A 84 -7.64 12.59 5.79
CA SER A 84 -7.58 13.52 6.93
C SER A 84 -6.16 14.00 7.27
N GLN A 85 -5.14 13.15 7.10
CA GLN A 85 -3.75 13.44 7.51
C GLN A 85 -2.87 13.90 6.35
N LYS A 86 -3.03 13.34 5.15
CA LYS A 86 -2.02 13.40 4.08
C LYS A 86 -2.16 14.61 3.16
N TYR A 87 -3.29 15.29 3.25
CA TYR A 87 -3.56 16.47 2.46
C TYR A 87 -3.75 17.64 3.41
N ASN A 88 -3.08 18.76 3.13
CA ASN A 88 -3.57 20.07 3.55
C ASN A 88 -4.89 20.35 2.80
N VAL A 89 -5.92 19.52 3.00
CA VAL A 89 -7.22 19.71 2.35
C VAL A 89 -7.87 20.90 3.02
N ALA A 90 -7.63 22.10 2.50
CA ALA A 90 -8.26 23.31 2.98
C ALA A 90 -9.79 23.30 2.74
N LEU A 91 -10.30 22.43 1.85
CA LEU A 91 -11.69 22.48 1.37
C LEU A 91 -12.44 21.16 1.51
N LYS A 92 -13.66 21.22 2.08
CA LYS A 92 -14.55 20.06 2.26
C LYS A 92 -14.84 19.28 0.95
N GLU A 93 -14.86 19.98 -0.18
CA GLU A 93 -15.15 19.41 -1.50
C GLU A 93 -14.08 18.42 -1.99
N ASP A 94 -12.82 18.72 -1.73
CA ASP A 94 -11.69 17.86 -2.10
C ASP A 94 -11.74 16.52 -1.33
N ARG A 95 -12.11 16.54 -0.04
CA ARG A 95 -12.27 15.31 0.77
C ARG A 95 -13.36 14.41 0.19
N ALA A 96 -14.51 14.99 -0.18
CA ALA A 96 -15.62 14.26 -0.78
C ALA A 96 -15.25 13.67 -2.15
N ASN A 97 -14.50 14.41 -2.96
CA ASN A 97 -14.04 13.94 -4.28
C ASN A 97 -13.03 12.79 -4.15
N MET A 98 -12.06 12.90 -3.24
CA MET A 98 -11.11 11.82 -2.94
C MET A 98 -11.81 10.56 -2.45
N TRP A 99 -12.81 10.70 -1.57
CA TRP A 99 -13.61 9.56 -1.11
C TRP A 99 -14.33 8.87 -2.27
N LYS A 100 -15.03 9.65 -3.11
CA LYS A 100 -15.75 9.13 -4.29
C LYS A 100 -14.83 8.43 -5.29
N LEU A 101 -13.58 8.85 -5.39
CA LEU A 101 -12.59 8.23 -6.27
C LEU A 101 -12.10 6.87 -5.73
N HIS A 102 -11.84 6.77 -4.42
CA HIS A 102 -11.18 5.59 -3.84
C HIS A 102 -12.14 4.56 -3.24
N TYR A 103 -13.23 4.99 -2.61
CA TYR A 103 -14.18 4.09 -1.94
C TYR A 103 -14.77 3.00 -2.86
N PRO A 104 -15.19 3.29 -4.11
CA PRO A 104 -15.73 2.25 -4.99
C PRO A 104 -14.75 1.12 -5.30
N ASN A 105 -13.44 1.39 -5.30
CA ASN A 105 -12.42 0.37 -5.51
C ASN A 105 -12.34 -0.60 -4.33
N ILE A 106 -12.44 -0.08 -3.11
CA ILE A 106 -12.52 -0.89 -1.88
C ILE A 106 -13.77 -1.78 -1.95
N VAL A 107 -14.94 -1.20 -2.22
CA VAL A 107 -16.20 -1.96 -2.34
C VAL A 107 -16.09 -3.07 -3.38
N ARG A 108 -15.54 -2.76 -4.57
CA ARG A 108 -15.36 -3.75 -5.64
C ARG A 108 -14.47 -4.91 -5.20
N PHE A 109 -13.35 -4.62 -4.53
CA PHE A 109 -12.44 -5.64 -4.03
C PHE A 109 -13.13 -6.59 -3.04
N TYR A 110 -13.78 -6.05 -2.00
CA TYR A 110 -14.42 -6.88 -0.98
C TYR A 110 -15.67 -7.59 -1.49
N LYS A 111 -16.44 -6.98 -2.41
CA LYS A 111 -17.59 -7.64 -3.05
C LYS A 111 -17.17 -8.91 -3.80
N SER A 112 -16.00 -8.90 -4.44
CA SER A 112 -15.45 -10.08 -5.13
C SER A 112 -14.96 -11.17 -4.18
N LYS A 113 -14.56 -10.82 -2.96
CA LYS A 113 -14.04 -11.78 -1.96
C LYS A 113 -15.17 -12.40 -1.14
N ILE A 114 -16.13 -11.58 -0.74
CA ILE A 114 -17.29 -11.95 0.07
C ILE A 114 -18.29 -12.78 -0.75
N SER A 115 -18.28 -12.73 -2.08
CA SER A 115 -19.16 -13.58 -2.91
C SER A 115 -18.97 -15.09 -2.67
N PHE A 116 -17.85 -15.50 -2.08
CA PHE A 116 -17.64 -16.88 -1.64
C PHE A 116 -18.39 -17.23 -0.36
N THR A 117 -18.70 -16.22 0.46
CA THR A 117 -19.47 -16.35 1.69
C THR A 117 -20.95 -16.13 1.40
N ASP A 118 -21.84 -16.83 2.09
CA ASP A 118 -23.31 -16.66 1.94
C ASP A 118 -23.83 -15.37 2.62
N PHE A 119 -22.92 -14.50 3.07
CA PHE A 119 -23.19 -13.29 3.85
C PHE A 119 -23.06 -12.02 3.00
N THR A 120 -23.70 -10.95 3.45
CA THR A 120 -23.68 -9.65 2.77
C THR A 120 -23.11 -8.56 3.67
N LEU A 121 -22.43 -7.59 3.05
CA LEU A 121 -21.85 -6.44 3.73
C LEU A 121 -22.67 -5.18 3.43
N ASN A 122 -22.85 -4.31 4.43
CA ASN A 122 -23.45 -3.00 4.20
C ASN A 122 -22.41 -2.01 3.70
N TYR A 123 -22.48 -1.67 2.40
CA TYR A 123 -21.62 -0.69 1.76
C TYR A 123 -22.20 0.73 1.75
N LYS A 124 -23.49 0.92 2.07
CA LYS A 124 -24.16 2.22 1.96
C LYS A 124 -23.90 3.11 3.18
N ASP A 125 -23.58 2.50 4.31
CA ASP A 125 -23.30 3.23 5.55
C ASP A 125 -21.99 4.05 5.46
N TYR A 126 -21.10 3.68 4.53
CA TYR A 126 -19.76 4.27 4.37
C TYR A 126 -19.53 4.91 2.99
N ASP A 127 -20.58 5.11 2.20
CA ASP A 127 -20.48 5.58 0.80
C ASP A 127 -19.97 7.02 0.62
N THR A 128 -19.94 7.80 1.70
CA THR A 128 -19.63 9.22 1.71
C THR A 128 -18.72 9.56 2.88
N PHE A 129 -17.78 10.47 2.65
CA PHE A 129 -16.87 10.94 3.69
C PHE A 129 -17.63 11.49 4.90
N ASP A 130 -18.66 12.32 4.68
CA ASP A 130 -19.45 12.93 5.76
C ASP A 130 -20.11 11.91 6.69
N LYS A 131 -20.58 10.76 6.18
CA LYS A 131 -21.16 9.69 7.01
C LYS A 131 -20.11 9.11 7.95
N VAL A 132 -18.94 8.80 7.41
CA VAL A 132 -17.82 8.23 8.17
C VAL A 132 -17.26 9.24 9.17
N ASP A 133 -17.13 10.49 8.75
CA ASP A 133 -16.67 11.60 9.59
C ASP A 133 -17.61 11.84 10.79
N ASN A 134 -18.92 11.75 10.58
CA ASN A 134 -19.93 11.85 11.65
C ASN A 134 -19.83 10.70 12.66
N ILE A 135 -19.51 9.48 12.20
CA ILE A 135 -19.29 8.33 13.08
C ILE A 135 -18.06 8.56 13.97
N PHE A 136 -16.95 9.02 13.40
CA PHE A 136 -15.71 9.25 14.14
C PHE A 136 -15.71 10.52 15.00
N SER A 137 -16.48 11.55 14.62
CA SER A 137 -16.58 12.81 15.37
C SER A 137 -17.54 12.74 16.57
N LYS A 138 -18.36 11.69 16.67
CA LYS A 138 -19.30 11.46 17.77
C LYS A 138 -18.78 10.52 18.85
N GLY A 139 -17.64 9.88 18.65
CA GLY A 139 -16.95 9.04 19.63
C GLY A 139 -15.97 9.86 20.45
#